data_AF-A0A8J6FU90-F1
#
_entry.id   AF-A0A8J6FU90-F1
#
_cell.length_a   1.000
_cell.length_b   1.000
_cell.length_c   1.000
_cell.angle_alpha   90.00
_cell.angle_beta   90.00
_cell.angle_gamma   90.00
#
_symmetry.space_group_name_H-M   'P 1'
#
loop_
_entity.id
_entity.type
_entity.pdbx_description
1 polymer ?
#
loop_
_entity_poly.entity_id
_entity_poly.type
_entity_poly.pdbx_seq_one_letter_code
_entity_poly.pdbx_strand_id
1 'polypeptide(L)'
;MELSAVDAVCAGCSFALAGVLYYCYRQQQAAVRRMQTAPKLQVGAELRTLLEASEELSYVVLQGRVEAAGTPLCSQNHPHLLAVIQKTQMVEHCLVWNSLTKSWTEFVRVLFQSVKSVPFQLHPLEDGGDDDESVLVCDPLSATGLTLEAVYERFHPASLSLGELMGHYLSGEKPTGLLETEEILPLGAVMTGLGKLVLNKDGIIALQPPPKGCKYILSCEGYEDILKEQQSVASLWGVGTLLCGALGAIVLCIALYRAYQRHKQKNGRQEHFDEVQTDSSLSDGETSSERLCIICISRLRDCVILPCGHVCCCFLCYQTLPTQLCPICRCLIQRVVPLY
;
A
#
# COMPACT_ATOMS: atom_id res chain seq x y z
N MET A 1 5.14 5.85 -31.82
CA MET A 1 4.15 6.12 -30.74
C MET A 1 4.94 6.20 -29.45
N GLU A 2 5.54 7.35 -29.15
CA GLU A 2 6.38 7.46 -27.94
C GLU A 2 5.56 8.06 -26.81
N LEU A 3 5.00 7.17 -26.01
CA LEU A 3 4.50 7.49 -24.68
C LEU A 3 5.72 7.95 -23.87
N SER A 4 5.62 9.07 -23.14
CA SER A 4 6.71 9.49 -22.26
C SER A 4 6.99 8.36 -21.27
N ALA A 5 8.24 7.88 -21.21
CA ALA A 5 8.63 6.81 -20.29
C ALA A 5 8.23 7.13 -18.85
N VAL A 6 8.25 8.41 -18.47
CA VAL A 6 7.84 8.90 -17.15
C VAL A 6 6.33 8.71 -16.92
N ASP A 7 5.49 9.05 -17.89
CA ASP A 7 4.03 8.91 -17.78
C ASP A 7 3.64 7.42 -17.69
N ALA A 8 4.32 6.57 -18.46
CA ALA A 8 4.14 5.13 -18.45
C ALA A 8 4.51 4.50 -17.09
N VAL A 9 5.66 4.88 -16.54
CA VAL A 9 6.13 4.42 -15.23
C VAL A 9 5.21 4.91 -14.12
N CYS A 10 4.79 6.18 -14.15
CA CYS A 10 3.91 6.75 -13.14
C CYS A 10 2.52 6.06 -13.11
N ALA A 11 1.90 5.88 -14.28
CA ALA A 11 0.64 5.14 -14.40
C ALA A 11 0.81 3.68 -13.96
N GLY A 12 1.89 3.02 -14.39
CA GLY A 12 2.21 1.64 -14.02
C GLY A 12 2.37 1.45 -12.50
N CYS A 13 3.13 2.31 -11.83
CA CYS A 13 3.28 2.30 -10.37
C CYS A 13 1.95 2.55 -9.65
N SER A 14 1.12 3.47 -10.16
CA SER A 14 -0.19 3.78 -9.57
C SER A 14 -1.14 2.58 -9.64
N PHE A 15 -1.18 1.89 -10.78
CA PHE A 15 -1.99 0.67 -10.94
C PHE A 15 -1.43 -0.51 -10.15
N ALA A 16 -0.10 -0.66 -10.05
CA ALA A 16 0.52 -1.68 -9.21
C ALA A 16 0.17 -1.48 -7.73
N LEU A 17 0.27 -0.23 -7.23
CA LEU A 17 -0.15 0.12 -5.88
C LEU A 17 -1.64 -0.14 -5.69
N ALA A 18 -2.50 0.31 -6.61
CA ALA A 18 -3.94 0.02 -6.55
C ALA A 18 -4.22 -1.49 -6.52
N GLY A 19 -3.45 -2.31 -7.25
CA GLY A 19 -3.54 -3.77 -7.22
C GLY A 19 -3.20 -4.37 -5.85
N VAL A 20 -2.14 -3.89 -5.20
CA VAL A 20 -1.77 -4.31 -3.84
C VAL A 20 -2.84 -3.88 -2.82
N LEU A 21 -3.30 -2.63 -2.89
CA LEU A 21 -4.38 -2.13 -2.02
C LEU A 21 -5.68 -2.92 -2.22
N TYR A 22 -6.00 -3.28 -3.46
CA TYR A 22 -7.17 -4.10 -3.78
C TYR A 22 -7.05 -5.52 -3.25
N TYR A 23 -5.85 -6.11 -3.31
CA TYR A 23 -5.58 -7.41 -2.72
C TYR A 23 -5.81 -7.38 -1.20
N CYS A 24 -5.24 -6.39 -0.50
CA CYS A 24 -5.46 -6.18 0.93
C CYS A 24 -6.94 -5.96 1.25
N TYR A 25 -7.63 -5.13 0.47
CA TYR A 25 -9.07 -4.91 0.60
C TYR A 25 -9.85 -6.22 0.50
N ARG A 26 -9.59 -7.03 -0.53
CA ARG A 26 -10.26 -8.33 -0.72
C ARG A 26 -9.99 -9.29 0.43
N GLN A 27 -8.75 -9.32 0.94
CA GLN A 27 -8.38 -10.17 2.07
C GLN A 27 -9.13 -9.76 3.34
N GLN A 28 -9.19 -8.46 3.65
CA GLN A 28 -9.91 -7.94 4.81
C GLN A 28 -11.42 -8.15 4.67
N GLN A 29 -11.98 -7.88 3.49
CA GLN A 29 -13.41 -8.08 3.23
C GLN A 29 -13.81 -9.56 3.34
N ALA A 30 -12.94 -10.48 2.91
CA ALA A 30 -13.17 -11.91 3.10
C ALA A 30 -13.16 -12.30 4.59
N ALA A 31 -12.27 -11.72 5.40
CA ALA A 31 -12.26 -11.92 6.85
C ALA A 31 -13.54 -11.40 7.52
N VAL A 32 -13.98 -10.18 7.18
CA VAL A 32 -15.23 -9.60 7.69
C VAL A 32 -16.44 -10.47 7.34
N ARG A 33 -16.54 -10.95 6.09
CA ARG A 33 -17.64 -11.85 5.68
C ARG A 33 -17.66 -13.13 6.51
N ARG A 34 -16.50 -13.72 6.79
CA ARG A 34 -16.40 -14.92 7.65
C ARG A 34 -16.88 -14.65 9.06
N MET A 35 -16.55 -13.50 9.64
CA MET A 35 -17.03 -13.08 10.96
C MET A 35 -18.55 -12.89 10.97
N GLN A 36 -19.14 -12.35 9.90
CA GLN A 36 -20.59 -12.16 9.77
C GLN A 36 -21.35 -13.49 9.63
N THR A 37 -20.75 -14.47 8.95
CA THR A 37 -21.34 -15.80 8.79
C THR A 37 -21.11 -16.73 9.98
N ALA A 38 -20.21 -16.35 10.91
CA ALA A 38 -19.89 -17.17 12.06
C ALA A 38 -21.10 -17.25 13.02
N PRO A 39 -21.46 -18.44 13.51
CA PRO A 39 -22.51 -18.57 14.51
C PRO A 39 -22.08 -17.86 15.80
N LYS A 40 -22.97 -17.01 16.30
CA LYS A 40 -22.85 -16.38 17.62
C LYS A 40 -23.45 -17.34 18.64
N LEU A 41 -22.61 -17.90 19.49
CA LEU A 41 -22.99 -18.87 20.49
C LEU A 41 -22.81 -18.22 21.87
N GLN A 42 -23.69 -18.56 22.80
CA GLN A 42 -23.50 -18.22 24.21
C GLN A 42 -22.89 -19.43 24.92
N VAL A 43 -22.14 -19.17 25.99
CA VAL A 43 -21.65 -20.22 26.87
C VAL A 43 -22.84 -20.78 27.66
N GLY A 44 -23.15 -22.07 27.48
CA GLY A 44 -24.26 -22.77 28.12
C GLY A 44 -24.63 -24.10 27.43
N ALA A 45 -25.74 -24.73 27.85
CA ALA A 45 -25.99 -26.16 27.57
C ALA A 45 -26.22 -26.51 26.11
N GLU A 46 -26.75 -25.56 25.35
CA GLU A 46 -26.90 -25.67 23.91
C GLU A 46 -25.54 -25.86 23.21
N LEU A 47 -24.47 -25.31 23.75
CA LEU A 47 -23.12 -25.42 23.19
C LEU A 47 -22.60 -26.86 23.22
N ARG A 48 -22.80 -27.55 24.35
CA ARG A 48 -22.37 -28.94 24.54
C ARG A 48 -23.11 -29.87 23.59
N THR A 49 -24.43 -29.74 23.50
CA THR A 49 -25.25 -30.57 22.58
C THR A 49 -24.87 -30.38 21.10
N LEU A 50 -24.55 -29.15 20.69
CA LEU A 50 -24.08 -28.86 19.33
C LEU A 50 -22.72 -29.50 19.03
N LEU A 51 -21.81 -29.49 20.01
CA LEU A 51 -20.48 -30.10 19.87
C LEU A 51 -20.51 -31.63 19.94
N GLU A 52 -21.42 -32.22 20.69
CA GLU A 52 -21.62 -33.68 20.69
C GLU A 52 -22.11 -34.18 19.32
N ALA A 53 -22.84 -33.35 18.57
CA ALA A 53 -23.31 -33.68 17.23
C ALA A 53 -22.26 -33.49 16.12
N SER A 54 -21.36 -32.51 16.26
CA SER A 54 -20.42 -32.12 15.19
C SER A 54 -18.94 -32.30 15.51
N GLU A 55 -18.59 -32.69 16.74
CA GLU A 55 -17.24 -32.80 17.36
C GLU A 55 -16.41 -31.50 17.38
N GLU A 56 -16.48 -30.68 16.33
CA GLU A 56 -15.78 -29.42 16.18
C GLU A 56 -16.60 -28.37 15.40
N LEU A 57 -16.39 -27.09 15.74
CA LEU A 57 -16.91 -25.95 14.99
C LEU A 57 -15.74 -25.08 14.52
N SER A 58 -15.60 -24.90 13.21
CA SER A 58 -14.38 -24.32 12.62
C SER A 58 -14.16 -22.84 12.96
N TYR A 59 -15.22 -22.05 13.09
CA TYR A 59 -15.14 -20.64 13.42
C TYR A 59 -16.42 -20.17 14.10
N VAL A 60 -16.35 -19.81 15.38
CA VAL A 60 -17.48 -19.38 16.20
C VAL A 60 -17.16 -18.08 16.91
N VAL A 61 -18.21 -17.37 17.32
CA VAL A 61 -18.11 -16.22 18.22
C VAL A 61 -18.70 -16.64 19.56
N LEU A 62 -17.92 -16.51 20.62
CA LEU A 62 -18.34 -16.76 22.00
C LEU A 62 -18.16 -15.51 22.83
N GLN A 63 -19.08 -15.27 23.75
CA GLN A 63 -18.97 -14.23 24.75
C GLN A 63 -19.12 -14.85 26.12
N GLY A 64 -18.25 -14.49 27.06
CA GLY A 64 -18.30 -15.04 28.40
C GLY A 64 -17.52 -14.23 29.41
N ARG A 65 -17.73 -14.56 30.69
CA ARG A 65 -17.04 -13.96 31.83
C ARG A 65 -15.73 -14.71 32.08
N VAL A 66 -14.64 -13.97 32.22
CA VAL A 66 -13.30 -14.55 32.43
C VAL A 66 -13.13 -15.03 33.87
N GLU A 67 -12.76 -16.29 34.03
CA GLU A 67 -12.37 -16.88 35.32
C GLU A 67 -11.09 -17.72 35.19
N ALA A 68 -10.25 -17.71 36.23
CA ALA A 68 -9.03 -18.51 36.23
C ALA A 68 -9.35 -20.00 36.41
N ALA A 69 -8.76 -20.86 35.58
CA ALA A 69 -8.85 -22.31 35.75
C ALA A 69 -7.90 -22.84 36.86
N GLY A 70 -7.00 -21.98 37.36
CA GLY A 70 -6.04 -22.29 38.41
C GLY A 70 -5.79 -21.09 39.32
N THR A 71 -4.59 -20.97 39.89
CA THR A 71 -4.24 -19.82 40.74
C THR A 71 -4.16 -18.54 39.91
N PRO A 72 -4.98 -17.50 40.20
CA PRO A 72 -4.92 -16.25 39.47
C PRO A 72 -3.62 -15.51 39.73
N LEU A 73 -3.24 -14.63 38.80
CA LEU A 73 -2.13 -13.70 38.96
C LEU A 73 -2.57 -12.53 39.83
N CYS A 74 -1.68 -12.07 40.72
CA CYS A 74 -1.89 -10.82 41.45
C CYS A 74 -1.13 -9.69 40.76
N SER A 75 -1.73 -8.50 40.69
CA SER A 75 -1.00 -7.31 40.27
C SER A 75 0.19 -7.05 41.21
N GLN A 76 1.32 -6.61 40.62
CA GLN A 76 2.55 -6.32 41.35
C GLN A 76 2.39 -5.07 42.22
N ASN A 77 1.68 -4.07 41.70
CA ASN A 77 1.48 -2.80 42.39
C ASN A 77 0.19 -2.76 43.21
N HIS A 78 -0.83 -3.56 42.84
CA HIS A 78 -2.15 -3.57 43.48
C HIS A 78 -2.56 -5.00 43.85
N PRO A 79 -2.14 -5.54 45.02
CA PRO A 79 -2.34 -6.96 45.37
C PRO A 79 -3.79 -7.46 45.42
N HIS A 80 -4.76 -6.54 45.50
CA HIS A 80 -6.20 -6.87 45.49
C HIS A 80 -6.75 -7.17 44.10
N LEU A 81 -6.04 -6.77 43.04
CA LEU A 81 -6.46 -7.01 41.66
C LEU A 81 -5.93 -8.37 41.19
N LEU A 82 -6.88 -9.26 40.91
CA LEU A 82 -6.63 -10.60 40.39
C LEU A 82 -6.84 -10.62 38.87
N ALA A 83 -5.95 -11.31 38.17
CA ALA A 83 -5.89 -11.32 36.72
C ALA A 83 -5.55 -12.69 36.15
N VAL A 84 -5.91 -12.90 34.89
CA VAL A 84 -5.50 -14.09 34.12
C VAL A 84 -4.33 -13.81 33.19
N ILE A 85 -4.16 -12.55 32.77
CA ILE A 85 -3.03 -12.06 31.99
C ILE A 85 -2.50 -10.81 32.68
N GLN A 86 -1.18 -10.70 32.80
CA GLN A 86 -0.49 -9.53 33.33
C GLN A 86 0.65 -9.17 32.38
N LYS A 87 0.67 -7.94 31.91
CA LYS A 87 1.74 -7.35 31.11
C LYS A 87 2.37 -6.21 31.90
N THR A 88 3.66 -6.34 32.20
CA THR A 88 4.46 -5.29 32.83
C THR A 88 5.48 -4.80 31.81
N GLN A 89 5.58 -3.49 31.65
CA GLN A 89 6.45 -2.89 30.66
C GLN A 89 7.17 -1.68 31.26
N MET A 90 8.44 -1.51 30.89
CA MET A 90 9.22 -0.33 31.20
C MET A 90 9.74 0.24 29.89
N VAL A 91 9.34 1.48 29.58
CA VAL A 91 9.74 2.17 28.36
C VAL A 91 10.50 3.44 28.69
N GLU A 92 11.52 3.73 27.90
CA GLU A 92 12.27 4.97 27.96
C GLU A 92 11.72 5.93 26.90
N HIS A 93 11.31 7.13 27.34
CA HIS A 93 10.95 8.23 26.46
C HIS A 93 12.20 9.04 26.14
N CYS A 94 12.54 9.13 24.87
CA CYS A 94 13.66 9.89 24.35
C CYS A 94 13.20 10.92 23.32
N LEU A 95 13.92 12.02 23.21
CA LEU A 95 13.82 12.96 22.11
C LEU A 95 15.01 12.74 21.19
N VAL A 96 14.76 12.49 19.91
CA VAL A 96 15.78 12.31 18.88
C VAL A 96 15.75 13.51 17.94
N TRP A 97 16.91 14.05 17.61
CA TRP A 97 17.04 15.17 16.69
C TRP A 97 16.81 14.70 15.24
N ASN A 98 15.71 15.16 14.64
CA ASN A 98 15.44 14.91 13.23
C ASN A 98 16.12 15.98 12.37
N SER A 99 17.16 15.56 11.65
CA SER A 99 17.94 16.46 10.79
C SER A 99 17.20 16.96 9.55
N LEU A 100 16.15 16.25 9.11
CA LEU A 100 15.35 16.61 7.95
C LEU A 100 14.33 17.71 8.30
N THR A 101 13.61 17.55 9.41
CA THR A 101 12.61 18.53 9.86
C THR A 101 13.19 19.61 10.78
N LYS A 102 14.47 19.48 11.17
CA LYS A 102 15.16 20.36 12.14
C LYS A 102 14.38 20.49 13.45
N SER A 103 13.83 19.37 13.92
CA SER A 103 13.01 19.33 15.13
C SER A 103 13.35 18.11 15.98
N TRP A 104 13.06 18.20 17.28
CA TRP A 104 13.09 17.05 18.17
C TRP A 104 11.83 16.22 17.95
N THR A 105 11.99 14.91 17.76
CA THR A 105 10.90 13.94 17.63
C THR A 105 10.93 12.98 18.79
N GLU A 106 9.76 12.69 19.37
CA GLU A 106 9.63 11.69 20.42
C GLU A 106 9.90 10.29 19.87
N PHE A 107 10.66 9.53 20.65
CA PHE A 107 11.03 8.15 20.37
C PHE A 107 10.88 7.35 21.67
N VAL A 108 10.10 6.28 21.63
CA VAL A 108 9.87 5.41 22.78
C VAL A 108 10.63 4.11 22.58
N ARG A 109 11.44 3.74 23.57
CA ARG A 109 12.25 2.51 23.56
C ARG A 109 11.79 1.58 24.66
N VAL A 110 11.41 0.34 24.34
CA VAL A 110 11.07 -0.66 25.35
C VAL A 110 12.36 -1.19 25.97
N LEU A 111 12.56 -0.95 27.28
CA LEU A 111 13.71 -1.47 28.02
C LEU A 111 13.44 -2.87 28.57
N PHE A 112 12.22 -3.08 29.05
CA PHE A 112 11.78 -4.34 29.62
C PHE A 112 10.31 -4.58 29.29
N GLN A 113 9.97 -5.83 29.00
CA GLN A 113 8.60 -6.28 28.83
C GLN A 113 8.48 -7.71 29.35
N SER A 114 7.48 -7.95 30.20
CA SER A 114 7.13 -9.27 30.70
C SER A 114 5.63 -9.47 30.54
N VAL A 115 5.24 -10.60 29.96
CA VAL A 115 3.84 -11.02 29.84
C VAL A 115 3.70 -12.37 30.53
N LYS A 116 2.82 -12.44 31.52
CA LYS A 116 2.46 -13.65 32.24
C LYS A 116 1.01 -13.97 31.94
N SER A 117 0.71 -15.24 31.69
CA SER A 117 -0.65 -15.71 31.47
C SER A 117 -0.86 -17.01 32.23
N VAL A 118 -2.01 -17.16 32.87
CA VAL A 118 -2.48 -18.43 33.43
C VAL A 118 -3.64 -18.97 32.59
N PRO A 119 -3.87 -20.29 32.57
CA PRO A 119 -5.05 -20.86 31.91
C PRO A 119 -6.33 -20.30 32.53
N PHE A 120 -7.28 -19.94 31.68
CA PHE A 120 -8.54 -19.36 32.09
C PHE A 120 -9.67 -19.84 31.19
N GLN A 121 -10.88 -19.77 31.71
CA GLN A 121 -12.09 -20.24 31.07
C GLN A 121 -13.13 -19.12 30.99
N LEU A 122 -14.02 -19.27 30.02
CA LEU A 122 -15.17 -18.39 29.81
C LEU A 122 -16.40 -19.06 30.37
N HIS A 123 -17.07 -18.35 31.26
CA HIS A 123 -18.33 -18.75 31.85
C HIS A 123 -19.52 -18.01 31.24
N PRO A 124 -20.74 -18.54 31.41
CA PRO A 124 -21.97 -17.85 31.04
C PRO A 124 -22.03 -16.44 31.65
N LEU A 125 -22.61 -15.50 30.91
CA LEU A 125 -22.80 -14.12 31.38
C LEU A 125 -23.98 -13.99 32.37
N GLU A 126 -24.95 -14.90 32.28
CA GLU A 126 -26.14 -14.91 33.12
C GLU A 126 -25.87 -15.73 34.38
N ASP A 127 -26.05 -15.09 35.54
CA ASP A 127 -25.90 -15.72 36.87
C ASP A 127 -27.10 -16.69 37.07
N GLY A 128 -26.95 -17.92 36.59
CA GLY A 128 -28.01 -18.95 36.57
C GLY A 128 -27.77 -20.11 35.59
N GLY A 129 -26.74 -20.01 34.73
CA GLY A 129 -26.19 -21.17 34.01
C GLY A 129 -25.51 -22.15 34.97
N ASP A 130 -25.46 -23.42 34.60
CA ASP A 130 -24.74 -24.45 35.35
C ASP A 130 -23.24 -24.09 35.40
N ASP A 131 -22.67 -23.91 36.60
CA ASP A 131 -21.25 -23.53 36.81
C ASP A 131 -20.27 -24.55 36.17
N ASP A 132 -20.76 -25.74 35.83
CA ASP A 132 -19.99 -26.80 35.17
C ASP A 132 -19.74 -26.55 33.67
N GLU A 133 -20.44 -25.60 33.04
CA GLU A 133 -20.32 -25.33 31.60
C GLU A 133 -19.42 -24.14 31.29
N SER A 134 -18.13 -24.42 31.26
CA SER A 134 -17.09 -23.45 30.92
C SER A 134 -16.36 -23.79 29.63
N VAL A 135 -15.86 -22.75 28.95
CA VAL A 135 -15.03 -22.89 27.74
C VAL A 135 -13.60 -22.50 28.05
N LEU A 136 -12.69 -23.46 28.00
CA LEU A 136 -11.26 -23.22 28.21
C LEU A 136 -10.66 -22.42 27.04
N VAL A 137 -9.95 -21.35 27.33
CA VAL A 137 -9.24 -20.57 26.31
C VAL A 137 -7.83 -21.11 26.15
N CYS A 138 -7.52 -21.68 24.97
CA CYS A 138 -6.21 -22.20 24.66
C CYS A 138 -5.33 -21.14 24.00
N ASP A 139 -4.09 -21.02 24.49
CA ASP A 139 -3.07 -20.13 23.94
C ASP A 139 -3.53 -18.66 23.77
N PRO A 140 -3.90 -17.99 24.87
CA PRO A 140 -4.47 -16.64 24.79
C PRO A 140 -3.51 -15.63 24.16
N LEU A 141 -2.20 -15.81 24.32
CA LEU A 141 -1.19 -14.88 23.83
C LEU A 141 -0.99 -14.91 22.30
N SER A 142 -1.46 -15.96 21.61
CA SER A 142 -1.47 -15.95 20.13
C SER A 142 -2.68 -15.24 19.54
N ALA A 143 -3.67 -14.88 20.37
CA ALA A 143 -4.81 -14.10 19.93
C ALA A 143 -4.42 -12.66 19.59
N THR A 144 -5.12 -12.12 18.60
CA THR A 144 -5.07 -10.69 18.30
C THR A 144 -6.19 -9.97 19.03
N GLY A 145 -5.99 -8.68 19.35
CA GLY A 145 -7.04 -7.84 19.95
C GLY A 145 -7.16 -7.93 21.48
N LEU A 146 -6.21 -8.58 22.17
CA LEU A 146 -6.18 -8.60 23.64
C LEU A 146 -6.09 -7.18 24.18
N THR A 147 -7.22 -6.68 24.68
CA THR A 147 -7.34 -5.40 25.36
C THR A 147 -7.13 -5.62 26.85
N LEU A 148 -6.01 -5.13 27.36
CA LEU A 148 -5.65 -5.18 28.78
C LEU A 148 -5.93 -3.83 29.43
N GLU A 149 -6.43 -3.84 30.66
CA GLU A 149 -6.69 -2.64 31.44
C GLU A 149 -5.40 -2.17 32.14
N ALA A 150 -5.02 -0.90 31.97
CA ALA A 150 -3.90 -0.32 32.68
C ALA A 150 -4.28 -0.07 34.14
N VAL A 151 -3.63 -0.78 35.05
CA VAL A 151 -3.90 -0.70 36.50
C VAL A 151 -2.84 0.06 37.27
N TYR A 152 -1.67 0.23 36.68
CA TYR A 152 -0.61 1.07 37.23
C TYR A 152 0.17 1.74 36.11
N GLU A 153 0.43 3.03 36.30
CA GLU A 153 1.25 3.84 35.40
C GLU A 153 2.07 4.82 36.24
N ARG A 154 3.39 4.80 36.06
CA ARG A 154 4.30 5.71 36.75
C ARG A 154 5.42 6.21 35.86
N PHE A 155 5.49 7.54 35.73
CA PHE A 155 6.58 8.21 35.03
C PHE A 155 7.69 8.66 35.99
N HIS A 156 8.91 8.23 35.70
CA HIS A 156 10.14 8.61 36.39
C HIS A 156 10.93 9.59 35.52
N PRO A 157 10.94 10.90 35.83
CA PRO A 157 11.65 11.87 35.02
C PRO A 157 13.16 11.63 35.05
N ALA A 158 13.83 11.85 33.92
CA ALA A 158 15.28 11.77 33.86
C ALA A 158 15.92 12.92 34.65
N SER A 159 16.69 12.59 35.68
CA SER A 159 17.50 13.57 36.41
C SER A 159 18.85 13.72 35.70
N LEU A 160 18.94 14.69 34.77
CA LEU A 160 20.17 14.96 34.02
C LEU A 160 20.99 16.09 34.66
N SER A 161 22.29 15.85 34.83
CA SER A 161 23.24 16.89 35.17
C SER A 161 23.54 17.80 33.96
N LEU A 162 24.07 19.02 34.21
CA LEU A 162 24.40 20.00 33.15
C LEU A 162 25.37 19.44 32.09
N GLY A 163 26.34 18.61 32.49
CA GLY A 163 27.29 17.99 31.57
C GLY A 163 26.66 16.93 30.67
N GLU A 164 25.77 16.11 31.22
CA GLU A 164 24.99 15.12 30.45
C GLU A 164 24.07 15.81 29.46
N LEU A 165 23.44 16.92 29.85
CA LEU A 165 22.60 17.71 28.94
C LEU A 165 23.39 18.14 27.69
N MET A 166 24.61 18.67 27.86
CA MET A 166 25.47 19.05 26.73
C MET A 166 25.84 17.85 25.85
N GLY A 167 26.14 16.69 26.46
CA GLY A 167 26.40 15.44 25.74
C GLY A 167 25.21 15.00 24.87
N HIS A 168 24.00 15.08 25.41
CA HIS A 168 22.76 14.72 24.71
C HIS A 168 22.42 15.66 23.54
N TYR A 169 22.75 16.95 23.64
CA TYR A 169 22.62 17.88 22.51
C TYR A 169 23.59 17.57 21.38
N LEU A 170 24.80 17.08 21.70
CA LEU A 170 25.80 16.68 20.71
C LEU A 170 25.49 15.31 20.10
N SER A 171 24.98 14.36 20.88
CA SER A 171 24.58 13.03 20.38
C SER A 171 23.30 13.08 19.54
N GLY A 172 22.48 14.11 19.72
CA GLY A 172 21.16 14.21 19.10
C GLY A 172 20.12 13.30 19.73
N GLU A 173 20.40 12.72 20.90
CA GLU A 173 19.47 11.92 21.70
C GLU A 173 19.39 12.45 23.13
N LYS A 174 18.19 12.80 23.58
CA LYS A 174 17.93 13.30 24.94
C LYS A 174 16.89 12.41 25.65
N PRO A 175 17.27 11.64 26.69
CA PRO A 175 16.30 10.91 27.49
C PRO A 175 15.44 11.89 28.31
N THR A 176 14.14 11.64 28.34
CA THR A 176 13.14 12.46 29.03
C THR A 176 12.68 11.79 30.32
N GLY A 177 12.57 10.47 30.33
CA GLY A 177 12.25 9.70 31.52
C GLY A 177 11.88 8.26 31.20
N LEU A 178 11.58 7.50 32.25
CA LEU A 178 11.18 6.10 32.19
C LEU A 178 9.71 5.99 32.59
N LEU A 179 8.89 5.36 31.76
CA LEU A 179 7.51 5.07 32.06
C LEU A 179 7.38 3.58 32.38
N GLU A 180 6.94 3.29 33.59
CA GLU A 180 6.59 1.95 34.06
C GLU A 180 5.07 1.78 33.95
N THR A 181 4.63 0.73 33.27
CA THR A 181 3.21 0.39 33.11
C THR A 181 2.93 -1.04 33.50
N GLU A 182 1.76 -1.25 34.10
CA GLU A 182 1.19 -2.56 34.38
C GLU A 182 -0.23 -2.64 33.82
N GLU A 183 -0.45 -3.58 32.92
CA GLU A 183 -1.74 -3.85 32.29
C GLU A 183 -2.19 -5.27 32.64
N ILE A 184 -3.47 -5.47 32.91
CA ILE A 184 -4.02 -6.79 33.29
C ILE A 184 -5.32 -7.12 32.54
N LEU A 185 -5.62 -8.42 32.42
CA LEU A 185 -6.96 -8.91 32.11
C LEU A 185 -7.60 -9.38 33.43
N PRO A 186 -8.50 -8.58 34.04
CA PRO A 186 -9.03 -8.89 35.36
C PRO A 186 -10.02 -10.06 35.34
N LEU A 187 -10.14 -10.73 36.48
CA LEU A 187 -11.22 -11.70 36.69
C LEU A 187 -12.58 -11.01 36.60
N GLY A 188 -13.57 -11.69 36.06
CA GLY A 188 -14.91 -11.15 35.86
C GLY A 188 -15.06 -10.25 34.63
N ALA A 189 -13.98 -9.97 33.89
CA ALA A 189 -14.06 -9.24 32.63
C ALA A 189 -14.95 -9.99 31.63
N VAL A 190 -15.76 -9.25 30.88
CA VAL A 190 -16.51 -9.80 29.75
C VAL A 190 -15.59 -9.83 28.55
N MET A 191 -15.43 -11.00 27.93
CA MET A 191 -14.57 -11.17 26.77
C MET A 191 -15.32 -11.84 25.62
N THR A 192 -15.10 -11.32 24.42
CA THR A 192 -15.53 -11.90 23.15
C THR A 192 -14.36 -12.67 22.52
N GLY A 193 -14.54 -13.97 22.29
CA GLY A 193 -13.58 -14.83 21.64
C GLY A 193 -14.06 -15.31 20.27
N LEU A 194 -13.22 -15.17 19.24
CA LEU A 194 -13.43 -15.71 17.90
C LEU A 194 -12.37 -16.75 17.59
N GLY A 195 -12.79 -18.00 17.36
CA GLY A 195 -11.86 -19.11 17.14
C GLY A 195 -12.55 -20.41 16.78
N LYS A 196 -11.77 -21.49 16.75
CA LYS A 196 -12.27 -22.86 16.58
C LYS A 196 -12.71 -23.40 17.93
N LEU A 197 -13.87 -24.04 17.98
CA LEU A 197 -14.35 -24.71 19.16
C LEU A 197 -14.21 -26.23 19.01
N VAL A 198 -13.63 -26.89 20.01
CA VAL A 198 -13.39 -28.34 20.01
C VAL A 198 -13.85 -28.92 21.33
N LEU A 199 -14.55 -30.06 21.27
CA LEU A 199 -14.80 -30.89 22.44
C LEU A 199 -13.67 -31.91 22.59
N ASN A 200 -12.85 -31.75 23.63
CA ASN A 200 -11.77 -32.69 23.91
C ASN A 200 -12.33 -34.02 24.43
N LYS A 201 -11.53 -35.09 24.33
CA LYS A 201 -11.88 -36.43 24.84
C LYS A 201 -12.18 -36.46 26.34
N ASP A 202 -11.63 -35.49 27.08
CA ASP A 202 -11.85 -35.30 28.51
C ASP A 202 -13.17 -34.59 28.82
N GLY A 203 -14.00 -34.29 27.82
CA GLY A 203 -15.27 -33.59 27.96
C GLY A 203 -15.15 -32.07 28.12
N ILE A 204 -13.94 -31.52 28.03
CA ILE A 204 -13.65 -30.09 28.14
C ILE A 204 -13.87 -29.41 26.78
N ILE A 205 -14.65 -28.34 26.77
CA ILE A 205 -14.84 -27.48 25.60
C ILE A 205 -13.69 -26.47 25.56
N ALA A 206 -12.97 -26.42 24.43
CA ALA A 206 -11.80 -25.56 24.27
C ALA A 206 -11.93 -24.63 23.06
N LEU A 207 -11.69 -23.34 23.27
CA LEU A 207 -11.56 -22.33 22.23
C LEU A 207 -10.09 -22.24 21.80
N GLN A 208 -9.81 -22.57 20.54
CA GLN A 208 -8.48 -22.69 19.97
C GLN A 208 -8.26 -21.77 18.77
N PRO A 209 -7.01 -21.47 18.40
CA PRO A 209 -6.69 -20.80 17.15
C PRO A 209 -7.30 -21.54 15.95
N PRO A 210 -8.02 -20.84 15.05
CA PRO A 210 -8.69 -21.48 13.93
C PRO A 210 -7.69 -21.89 12.82
N PRO A 211 -8.09 -22.82 11.93
CA PRO A 211 -7.27 -23.22 10.79
C PRO A 211 -7.05 -22.04 9.82
N LYS A 212 -6.08 -22.19 8.92
CA LYS A 212 -5.56 -21.12 8.02
C LYS A 212 -6.68 -20.28 7.40
N GLY A 213 -6.58 -18.96 7.57
CA GLY A 213 -7.43 -17.97 6.90
C GLY A 213 -8.37 -17.21 7.83
N CYS A 214 -8.59 -17.69 9.06
CA CYS A 214 -9.30 -16.94 10.10
C CYS A 214 -8.30 -16.41 11.15
N LYS A 215 -8.59 -15.24 11.71
CA LYS A 215 -7.81 -14.70 12.83
C LYS A 215 -8.38 -15.25 14.13
N TYR A 216 -7.50 -15.62 15.05
CA TYR A 216 -7.85 -15.83 16.45
C TYR A 216 -7.95 -14.47 17.13
N ILE A 217 -9.12 -14.14 17.68
CA ILE A 217 -9.35 -12.84 18.31
C ILE A 217 -9.90 -13.07 19.72
N LEU A 218 -9.31 -12.40 20.70
CA LEU A 218 -9.79 -12.31 22.07
C LEU A 218 -9.81 -10.84 22.42
N SER A 219 -10.98 -10.27 22.70
CA SER A 219 -11.11 -8.84 23.04
C SER A 219 -12.17 -8.64 24.10
N CYS A 220 -11.94 -7.67 25.01
CA CYS A 220 -12.94 -7.22 25.97
C CYS A 220 -14.05 -6.37 25.32
N GLU A 221 -13.91 -6.01 24.05
CA GLU A 221 -14.93 -5.28 23.29
C GLU A 221 -16.05 -6.21 22.82
N GLY A 222 -17.21 -5.62 22.52
CA GLY A 222 -18.34 -6.34 21.95
C GLY A 222 -18.07 -6.78 20.51
N TYR A 223 -18.69 -7.89 20.08
CA TYR A 223 -18.58 -8.38 18.71
C TYR A 223 -18.88 -7.32 17.64
N GLU A 224 -19.87 -6.46 17.87
CA GLU A 224 -20.25 -5.42 16.91
C GLU A 224 -19.17 -4.34 16.76
N ASP A 225 -18.41 -4.05 17.82
CA ASP A 225 -17.33 -3.07 17.79
C ASP A 225 -16.10 -3.65 17.08
N ILE A 226 -15.75 -4.91 17.37
CA ILE A 226 -14.73 -5.66 16.63
C ILE A 226 -15.08 -5.70 15.12
N LEU A 227 -16.34 -5.95 14.79
CA LEU A 227 -16.81 -6.00 13.41
C LEU A 227 -16.68 -4.64 12.72
N LYS A 228 -17.11 -3.55 13.38
CA LYS A 228 -16.98 -2.19 12.86
C LYS A 228 -15.52 -1.82 12.64
N GLU A 229 -14.63 -2.17 13.57
CA GLU A 229 -13.20 -1.91 13.43
C GLU A 229 -12.65 -2.61 12.18
N GLN A 230 -12.89 -3.91 12.01
CA GLN A 230 -12.42 -4.64 10.82
C GLN A 230 -13.05 -4.11 9.52
N GLN A 231 -14.33 -3.70 9.55
CA GLN A 231 -15.01 -3.10 8.41
C GLN A 231 -14.43 -1.72 8.06
N SER A 232 -14.01 -0.93 9.05
CA SER A 232 -13.39 0.38 8.84
C SER A 232 -12.02 0.24 8.17
N VAL A 233 -11.21 -0.73 8.59
CA VAL A 233 -9.94 -1.06 7.94
C VAL A 233 -10.18 -1.48 6.49
N ALA A 234 -11.16 -2.36 6.24
CA ALA A 234 -11.51 -2.75 4.89
C ALA A 234 -11.96 -1.55 4.04
N SER A 235 -12.80 -0.65 4.57
CA SER A 235 -13.24 0.52 3.83
C SER A 235 -12.07 1.44 3.46
N LEU A 236 -11.10 1.63 4.36
CA LEU A 236 -9.89 2.41 4.10
C LEU A 236 -9.06 1.83 2.95
N TRP A 237 -8.84 0.50 2.92
CA TRP A 237 -8.15 -0.14 1.79
C TRP A 237 -8.93 0.01 0.47
N GLY A 238 -10.26 -0.07 0.54
CA GLY A 238 -11.14 0.14 -0.62
C GLY A 238 -11.05 1.57 -1.16
N VAL A 239 -11.10 2.57 -0.28
CA VAL A 239 -10.93 3.99 -0.64
C VAL A 239 -9.55 4.24 -1.24
N GLY A 240 -8.48 3.70 -0.63
CA GLY A 240 -7.12 3.82 -1.16
C GLY A 240 -6.98 3.23 -2.57
N THR A 241 -7.62 2.08 -2.83
CA THR A 241 -7.67 1.45 -4.16
C THR A 241 -8.34 2.35 -5.18
N LEU A 242 -9.50 2.93 -4.84
CA LEU A 242 -10.25 3.83 -5.72
C LEU A 242 -9.43 5.08 -6.06
N LEU A 243 -8.80 5.70 -5.06
CA LEU A 243 -7.98 6.90 -5.26
C LEU A 243 -6.76 6.63 -6.15
N CYS A 244 -5.99 5.57 -5.84
CA CYS A 244 -4.81 5.23 -6.65
C CYS A 244 -5.19 4.82 -8.07
N GLY A 245 -6.28 4.05 -8.23
CA GLY A 245 -6.80 3.66 -9.53
C GLY A 245 -7.28 4.85 -10.37
N ALA A 246 -7.99 5.80 -9.75
CA ALA A 246 -8.44 7.02 -10.41
C ALA A 246 -7.26 7.91 -10.85
N LEU A 247 -6.26 8.11 -9.99
CA LEU A 247 -5.05 8.86 -10.35
C LEU A 247 -4.29 8.21 -11.51
N GLY A 248 -4.10 6.88 -11.47
CA GLY A 248 -3.48 6.14 -12.58
C GLY A 248 -4.26 6.28 -13.88
N ALA A 249 -5.60 6.20 -13.84
CA ALA A 249 -6.46 6.38 -14.99
C ALA A 249 -6.39 7.80 -15.57
N ILE A 250 -6.35 8.83 -14.72
CA ILE A 250 -6.20 10.23 -15.16
C ILE A 250 -4.87 10.43 -15.90
N VAL A 251 -3.76 9.95 -15.35
CA VAL A 251 -2.43 10.06 -15.99
C VAL A 251 -2.42 9.32 -17.35
N LEU A 252 -3.01 8.13 -17.40
CA LEU A 252 -3.13 7.36 -18.64
C LEU A 252 -3.97 8.10 -19.68
N CYS A 253 -5.13 8.63 -19.30
CA CYS A 253 -6.00 9.41 -20.18
C CYS A 253 -5.29 10.66 -20.73
N ILE A 254 -4.54 11.38 -19.90
CA ILE A 254 -3.74 12.54 -20.34
C ILE A 254 -2.66 12.12 -21.33
N ALA A 255 -1.94 11.02 -21.06
CA ALA A 255 -0.90 10.52 -21.94
C ALA A 255 -1.47 10.07 -23.29
N LEU A 256 -2.61 9.39 -23.29
CA LEU A 256 -3.33 8.97 -24.51
C LEU A 256 -3.86 10.19 -25.29
N TYR A 257 -4.43 11.18 -24.61
CA TYR A 257 -4.89 12.41 -25.25
C TYR A 257 -3.74 13.18 -25.92
N ARG A 258 -2.59 13.29 -25.24
CA ARG A 258 -1.37 13.88 -25.82
C ARG A 258 -0.86 13.08 -27.02
N ALA A 259 -0.91 11.76 -26.97
CA ALA A 259 -0.53 10.91 -28.09
C ALA A 259 -1.47 11.08 -29.29
N TYR A 260 -2.79 11.15 -29.04
CA TYR A 260 -3.81 11.39 -30.06
C TYR A 260 -3.64 12.76 -30.73
N GLN A 261 -3.45 13.82 -29.93
CA GLN A 261 -3.17 15.19 -30.41
C GLN A 261 -1.95 15.22 -31.34
N ARG A 262 -0.85 14.55 -30.97
CA ARG A 262 0.35 14.43 -31.82
C ARG A 262 0.08 13.67 -33.11
N HIS A 263 -0.72 12.61 -33.06
CA HIS A 263 -1.09 11.86 -34.25
C HIS A 263 -1.93 12.72 -35.22
N LYS A 264 -2.90 13.46 -34.68
CA LYS A 264 -3.72 14.41 -35.47
C LYS A 264 -2.88 15.50 -36.12
N GLN A 265 -1.90 16.07 -35.41
CA GLN A 265 -0.98 17.07 -35.98
C GLN A 265 -0.10 16.48 -37.09
N LYS A 266 0.35 15.22 -36.96
CA LYS A 266 1.09 14.54 -38.04
C LYS A 266 0.22 14.28 -39.26
N ASN A 267 -1.02 13.83 -39.06
CA ASN A 267 -1.95 13.57 -40.17
C ASN A 267 -2.31 14.85 -40.94
N GLY A 268 -2.62 15.95 -40.24
CA GLY A 268 -2.89 17.23 -40.91
C GLY A 268 -1.67 17.81 -41.62
N ARG A 269 -0.46 17.51 -41.15
CA ARG A 269 0.79 17.92 -41.81
C ARG A 269 1.13 17.05 -43.02
N GLN A 270 0.68 15.79 -43.04
CA GLN A 270 0.74 14.90 -44.19
C GLN A 270 -0.27 15.31 -45.26
N GLU A 271 -1.52 15.57 -44.88
CA GLU A 271 -2.58 16.06 -45.78
C GLU A 271 -2.20 17.39 -46.44
N HIS A 272 -1.64 18.35 -45.70
CA HIS A 272 -1.12 19.59 -46.29
C HIS A 272 0.07 19.35 -47.25
N PHE A 273 0.90 18.32 -47.02
CA PHE A 273 2.00 17.99 -47.91
C PHE A 273 1.48 17.33 -49.20
N ASP A 274 0.50 16.44 -49.09
CA ASP A 274 -0.16 15.79 -50.23
C ASP A 274 -1.02 16.76 -51.05
N GLU A 275 -1.68 17.74 -50.42
CA GLU A 275 -2.45 18.80 -51.10
C GLU A 275 -1.53 19.75 -51.89
N VAL A 276 -0.42 20.20 -51.28
CA VAL A 276 0.62 21.01 -51.98
C VAL A 276 1.23 20.23 -53.16
N GLN A 277 1.42 18.92 -53.02
CA GLN A 277 1.95 18.07 -54.09
C GLN A 277 0.92 17.83 -55.21
N THR A 278 -0.38 17.78 -54.89
CA THR A 278 -1.47 17.61 -55.86
C THR A 278 -1.76 18.89 -56.64
N ASP A 279 -1.76 20.06 -55.99
CA ASP A 279 -1.88 21.37 -56.66
C ASP A 279 -0.69 21.63 -57.61
N SER A 280 0.52 21.20 -57.21
CA SER A 280 1.70 21.31 -58.08
C SER A 280 1.65 20.40 -59.32
N SER A 281 0.89 19.31 -59.28
CA SER A 281 0.78 18.35 -60.38
C SER A 281 -0.41 18.61 -61.32
N LEU A 282 -1.38 19.43 -60.91
CA LEU A 282 -2.52 19.85 -61.74
C LEU A 282 -2.29 21.19 -62.48
N SER A 283 -1.26 21.97 -62.12
CA SER A 283 -1.03 23.30 -62.73
C SER A 283 0.02 23.36 -63.85
N ASP A 284 0.71 22.26 -64.19
CA ASP A 284 1.85 22.31 -65.12
C ASP A 284 1.65 21.41 -66.34
N GLY A 285 0.59 21.72 -67.09
CA GLY A 285 0.49 21.37 -68.50
C GLY A 285 1.42 22.27 -69.31
N GLU A 286 2.51 21.68 -69.83
CA GLU A 286 3.29 22.12 -70.99
C GLU A 286 4.49 23.08 -70.79
N THR A 287 4.85 23.52 -69.56
CA THR A 287 6.09 24.33 -69.34
C THR A 287 7.03 23.88 -68.21
N SER A 288 6.75 22.77 -67.52
CA SER A 288 7.45 22.35 -66.28
C SER A 288 8.82 21.70 -66.46
N SER A 289 9.01 20.94 -67.54
CA SER A 289 10.21 20.12 -67.76
C SER A 289 11.49 20.95 -67.83
N GLU A 290 11.36 22.20 -68.25
CA GLU A 290 12.48 23.12 -68.35
C GLU A 290 12.94 23.67 -67.01
N ARG A 291 12.25 23.46 -65.87
CA ARG A 291 12.68 23.95 -64.53
C ARG A 291 13.12 22.85 -63.57
N LEU A 292 12.98 21.59 -63.97
CA LEU A 292 13.34 20.44 -63.16
C LEU A 292 14.86 20.12 -63.24
N CYS A 293 15.35 19.51 -62.16
CA CYS A 293 16.70 18.98 -62.05
C CYS A 293 16.91 17.88 -63.08
N ILE A 294 17.95 18.03 -63.92
CA ILE A 294 18.22 17.07 -65.00
C ILE A 294 18.63 15.68 -64.49
N ILE A 295 19.02 15.57 -63.22
CA ILE A 295 19.51 14.31 -62.63
C ILE A 295 18.35 13.47 -62.09
N CYS A 296 17.50 14.05 -61.25
CA CYS A 296 16.39 13.31 -60.63
C CYS A 296 15.06 13.49 -61.36
N ILE A 297 14.88 14.57 -62.13
CA ILE A 297 13.63 14.91 -62.83
C ILE A 297 12.42 14.94 -61.86
N SER A 298 12.66 15.06 -60.55
CA SER A 298 11.61 15.06 -59.51
C SER A 298 11.60 16.32 -58.66
N ARG A 299 12.68 17.12 -58.69
CA ARG A 299 12.84 18.35 -57.91
C ARG A 299 13.21 19.52 -58.82
N LEU A 300 12.81 20.73 -58.45
CA LEU A 300 13.22 21.95 -59.15
C LEU A 300 14.71 22.22 -58.98
N ARG A 301 15.28 22.99 -59.90
CA ARG A 301 16.67 23.44 -59.81
C ARG A 301 16.79 24.60 -58.83
N ASP A 302 17.48 24.36 -57.74
CA ASP A 302 17.58 25.26 -56.59
C ASP A 302 19.04 25.62 -56.26
N CYS A 303 19.98 25.45 -57.19
CA CYS A 303 21.38 25.82 -56.98
C CYS A 303 22.11 26.26 -58.26
N VAL A 304 23.04 27.19 -58.12
CA VAL A 304 23.94 27.69 -59.18
C VAL A 304 25.34 27.12 -58.97
N ILE A 305 25.91 26.55 -60.03
CA ILE A 305 27.28 26.01 -60.04
C ILE A 305 28.28 27.08 -60.49
N LEU A 306 29.32 27.36 -59.70
CA LEU A 306 30.35 28.36 -60.02
C LEU A 306 31.74 27.72 -60.25
N PRO A 307 32.56 28.28 -61.16
CA PRO A 307 32.39 29.58 -61.83
C PRO A 307 31.53 29.57 -63.11
N CYS A 308 31.07 28.41 -63.59
CA CYS A 308 30.42 28.32 -64.91
C CYS A 308 28.99 28.90 -64.99
N GLY A 309 28.32 29.12 -63.86
CA GLY A 309 27.00 29.76 -63.77
C GLY A 309 25.81 28.87 -64.11
N HIS A 310 25.99 27.57 -64.37
CA HIS A 310 24.89 26.69 -64.77
C HIS A 310 23.96 26.36 -63.60
N VAL A 311 22.66 26.49 -63.87
CA VAL A 311 21.56 26.08 -62.97
C VAL A 311 20.94 24.82 -63.56
N CYS A 312 21.51 23.65 -63.25
CA CYS A 312 21.13 22.38 -63.90
C CYS A 312 20.61 21.29 -62.93
N CYS A 313 20.91 21.38 -61.63
CA CYS A 313 20.50 20.35 -60.66
C CYS A 313 19.97 20.95 -59.35
N CYS A 314 19.30 20.10 -58.57
CA CYS A 314 18.94 20.43 -57.19
C CYS A 314 20.12 20.17 -56.23
N PHE A 315 20.11 20.82 -55.06
CA PHE A 315 21.18 20.80 -54.08
C PHE A 315 21.49 19.37 -53.59
N LEU A 316 20.45 18.57 -53.38
CA LEU A 316 20.58 17.15 -53.01
C LEU A 316 21.26 16.32 -54.11
N CYS A 317 20.99 16.60 -55.39
CA CYS A 317 21.65 15.90 -56.49
C CYS A 317 23.09 16.36 -56.70
N TYR A 318 23.38 17.64 -56.45
CA TYR A 318 24.76 18.15 -56.45
C TYR A 318 25.63 17.44 -55.40
N GLN A 319 25.12 17.30 -54.16
CA GLN A 319 25.87 16.66 -53.08
C GLN A 319 26.26 15.20 -53.38
N THR A 320 25.46 14.51 -54.19
CA THR A 320 25.67 13.10 -54.55
C THR A 320 26.43 12.94 -55.87
N LEU A 321 26.95 14.01 -56.47
CA LEU A 321 27.72 13.91 -57.71
C LEU A 321 29.03 13.12 -57.46
N PRO A 322 29.31 12.06 -58.24
CA PRO A 322 30.52 11.26 -58.06
C PRO A 322 31.79 12.03 -58.46
N THR A 323 31.66 13.04 -59.32
CA THR A 323 32.75 13.94 -59.69
C THR A 323 32.28 15.38 -59.55
N GLN A 324 33.13 16.26 -59.02
CA GLN A 324 32.83 17.69 -58.81
C GLN A 324 32.92 18.48 -60.12
N LEU A 325 32.26 18.01 -61.18
CA LEU A 325 32.23 18.61 -62.51
C LEU A 325 30.79 19.00 -62.85
N CYS A 326 30.62 20.16 -63.48
CA CYS A 326 29.30 20.61 -63.94
C CYS A 326 28.73 19.62 -64.96
N PRO A 327 27.49 19.10 -64.76
CA PRO A 327 26.85 18.18 -65.71
C PRO A 327 26.69 18.72 -67.14
N ILE A 328 26.65 20.04 -67.30
CA ILE A 328 26.46 20.70 -68.60
C ILE A 328 27.79 20.94 -69.32
N CYS A 329 28.69 21.71 -68.70
CA CYS A 329 29.93 22.16 -69.36
C CYS A 329 31.20 21.42 -68.91
N ARG A 330 31.08 20.50 -67.95
CA ARG A 330 32.19 19.73 -67.37
C ARG A 330 33.31 20.57 -66.75
N CYS A 331 33.07 21.85 -66.45
CA CYS A 331 34.00 22.67 -65.66
C CYS A 331 34.02 22.19 -64.20
N LEU A 332 35.17 22.30 -63.55
CA LEU A 332 35.33 22.00 -62.12
C LEU A 332 34.46 22.93 -61.27
N ILE A 333 33.66 22.33 -60.39
CA ILE A 333 32.81 23.03 -59.45
C ILE A 333 33.67 23.52 -58.29
N GLN A 334 33.78 24.83 -58.13
CA GLN A 334 34.53 25.43 -57.02
C GLN A 334 33.62 25.74 -55.83
N ARG A 335 32.39 26.17 -56.11
CA ARG A 335 31.37 26.46 -55.10
C ARG A 335 29.98 26.40 -55.71
N VAL A 336 29.00 26.17 -54.85
CA VAL A 336 27.57 26.14 -55.21
C VAL A 336 26.82 27.12 -54.33
N VAL A 337 25.91 27.88 -54.93
CA VAL A 337 25.05 28.86 -54.24
C VAL A 337 23.60 28.41 -54.37
N PRO A 338 22.87 28.18 -53.27
CA PRO A 338 21.45 27.85 -53.34
C PRO A 338 20.64 29.06 -53.83
N LEU A 339 19.65 28.80 -54.67
CA LEU A 339 18.65 29.76 -55.09
C LEU A 339 17.44 29.60 -54.16
N TYR A 340 17.11 30.67 -53.44
CA TYR A 340 15.91 30.77 -52.61
C TYR A 340 14.79 31.46 -53.38
#